data_AF-A0A9P9YT82-F1
#
_entry.id   AF-A0A9P9YT82-F1
#
_cell.length_a   1.000
_cell.length_b   1.000
_cell.length_c   1.000
_cell.angle_alpha   90.00
_cell.angle_beta   90.00
_cell.angle_gamma   90.00
#
_symmetry.space_group_name_H-M   'P 1'
#
loop_
_entity.id
_entity.type
_entity.pdbx_description
1 polymer ?
#
loop_
_entity_poly.entity_id
_entity_poly.type
_entity_poly.pdbx_seq_one_letter_code
_entity_poly.pdbx_strand_id
1 'polypeptide(L)'
;MKNVDKIKMKSEILATAFLGLAVRSIISLYSYSGFDSPPMHGDYEAQRHWQEITVNLGVGEWYTNSSSNDLMYWGLDYPPLTAYHSYFLGRIGKAIDPRFVELHESRGFQSEEHKRFMRATVVAADVLIYLPAILFLVFSIDKTFQSNDCLFLFTLIATYPGQILIDNGHFQYNNISLGLAAVAVGAILRKRLYTASFFFTLALNYKQMELYHSLPFFAYLLGECVSQKSSFVNMNLTKSAIAAVTILCIVVGQVTCQSKDETTTTKPESPKILDISYMEIDDLPETVLHGPRDLETLIAAGNLFKQLPKALKYATNLTSLVLNENPIESLVGDNIFPPLTKLNHLSMTFMAMLYKIGPGALSELQSLKELILSDNKFLNEIDEEALSKNVTGGQYLDYPPLEKVYLNNCNITTLPKPLLVRWDKLKALDLRFNPWSCDTSNDYLINVLIGQVNKTTEVLAKNVQCASPDTLKGVEILRVADEHLVESSSGSLVWVGLLVVLLIAVPTLLGAYVMKRRGCFGVFRRHDSVADRALYNRTSFNEDFHI
;
A
#
# COMPACT_ATOMS: atom_id res chain seq x y z
N MET A 1 9.83 49.79 -24.49
CA MET A 1 8.83 49.02 -23.71
C MET A 1 8.97 47.52 -23.92
N LYS A 2 8.77 46.94 -25.12
CA LYS A 2 8.81 45.47 -25.36
C LYS A 2 10.02 44.68 -24.80
N ASN A 3 11.24 45.26 -24.75
CA ASN A 3 12.41 44.57 -24.17
C ASN A 3 12.41 44.59 -22.63
N VAL A 4 11.90 45.65 -22.00
CA VAL A 4 11.81 45.75 -20.53
C VAL A 4 10.77 44.77 -20.01
N ASP A 5 9.62 44.66 -20.69
CA ASP A 5 8.56 43.72 -20.33
C ASP A 5 9.01 42.26 -20.48
N LYS A 6 9.78 41.94 -21.53
CA LYS A 6 10.39 40.61 -21.71
C LYS A 6 11.44 40.28 -20.67
N ILE A 7 12.25 41.24 -20.23
CA ILE A 7 13.25 41.04 -19.18
C ILE A 7 12.55 40.81 -17.83
N LYS A 8 11.53 41.61 -17.52
CA LYS A 8 10.72 41.50 -16.30
C LYS A 8 10.04 40.13 -16.18
N MET A 9 9.40 39.66 -17.25
CA MET A 9 8.76 38.34 -17.28
C MET A 9 9.77 37.19 -17.06
N LYS A 10 10.99 37.30 -17.59
CA LYS A 10 12.05 36.30 -17.34
C LYS A 10 12.50 36.27 -15.88
N SER A 11 12.66 37.43 -15.25
CA SER A 11 13.02 37.49 -13.82
C SER A 11 11.91 36.94 -12.93
N GLU A 12 10.64 37.18 -13.27
CA GLU A 12 9.49 36.67 -12.50
C GLU A 12 9.39 35.14 -12.61
N ILE A 13 9.52 34.57 -13.81
CA ILE A 13 9.55 33.11 -14.00
C ILE A 13 10.69 32.46 -13.21
N LEU A 14 11.88 33.07 -13.24
CA LEU A 14 13.04 32.56 -12.50
C LEU A 14 12.81 32.64 -10.98
N ALA A 15 12.24 33.75 -10.49
CA ALA A 15 11.90 33.91 -9.08
C ALA A 15 10.86 32.86 -8.62
N THR A 16 9.83 32.61 -9.43
CA THR A 16 8.84 31.55 -9.16
C THR A 16 9.48 30.17 -9.12
N ALA A 17 10.38 29.85 -10.05
CA ALA A 17 11.09 28.59 -10.05
C ALA A 17 11.93 28.42 -8.77
N PHE A 18 12.68 29.45 -8.36
CA PHE A 18 13.45 29.41 -7.12
C PHE A 18 12.57 29.29 -5.87
N LEU A 19 11.42 29.95 -5.82
CA LEU A 19 10.47 29.80 -4.73
C LEU A 19 9.96 28.35 -4.65
N GLY A 20 9.54 27.78 -5.77
CA GLY A 20 9.10 26.38 -5.85
C GLY A 20 10.19 25.39 -5.42
N LEU A 21 11.45 25.65 -5.79
CA LEU A 21 12.60 24.83 -5.39
C LEU A 21 12.95 25.00 -3.90
N ALA A 22 12.85 26.21 -3.36
CA ALA A 22 13.08 26.46 -1.94
C ALA A 22 12.07 25.69 -1.08
N VAL A 23 10.78 25.73 -1.44
CA VAL A 23 9.73 25.00 -0.71
C VAL A 23 9.97 23.48 -0.75
N ARG A 24 10.30 22.93 -1.92
CA ARG A 24 10.69 21.50 -2.09
C ARG A 24 11.88 21.10 -1.22
N SER A 25 12.92 21.94 -1.23
CA SER A 25 14.14 21.71 -0.48
C SER A 25 13.89 21.75 1.03
N ILE A 26 13.07 22.68 1.51
CA ILE A 26 12.68 22.79 2.93
C ILE A 26 11.91 21.54 3.37
N ILE A 27 10.91 21.11 2.58
CA ILE A 27 10.11 19.91 2.89
C ILE A 27 10.98 18.65 2.92
N SER A 28 11.97 18.56 2.03
CA SER A 28 12.92 17.44 1.95
C SER A 28 13.77 17.25 3.21
N LEU A 29 13.90 18.27 4.07
CA LEU A 29 14.65 18.18 5.33
C LEU A 29 13.93 17.30 6.37
N TYR A 30 12.61 17.17 6.27
CA TYR A 30 11.78 16.44 7.24
C TYR A 30 11.79 14.92 6.98
N SER A 31 11.07 14.19 7.84
CA SER A 31 10.92 12.74 7.75
C SER A 31 10.26 12.28 6.43
N TYR A 32 10.38 11.00 6.11
CA TYR A 32 9.87 10.34 4.90
C TYR A 32 8.99 9.14 5.25
N SER A 33 8.32 8.58 4.24
CA SER A 33 7.47 7.40 4.41
C SER A 33 8.27 6.19 4.92
N GLY A 34 7.86 5.66 6.08
CA GLY A 34 8.46 4.48 6.70
C GLY A 34 9.80 4.69 7.42
N PHE A 35 10.14 5.93 7.78
CA PHE A 35 11.28 6.23 8.65
C PHE A 35 11.19 5.43 9.95
N ASP A 36 12.27 4.72 10.31
CA ASP A 36 12.37 3.89 11.51
C ASP A 36 11.17 2.94 11.76
N SER A 37 10.63 2.38 10.68
CA SER A 37 9.42 1.53 10.69
C SER A 37 9.70 0.12 10.15
N PRO A 38 10.54 -0.70 10.81
CA PRO A 38 10.78 -2.09 10.40
C PRO A 38 9.51 -2.95 10.48
N PRO A 39 9.44 -4.10 9.78
CA PRO A 39 10.51 -4.69 8.97
C PRO A 39 10.57 -4.19 7.52
N MET A 40 9.47 -3.63 7.00
CA MET A 40 9.34 -3.28 5.58
C MET A 40 9.64 -1.80 5.30
N HIS A 41 9.58 -0.89 6.28
CA HIS A 41 9.66 0.55 6.03
C HIS A 41 8.56 1.02 5.06
N GLY A 42 8.84 2.01 4.21
CA GLY A 42 7.86 2.64 3.32
C GLY A 42 8.47 2.95 1.95
N ASP A 43 7.84 3.86 1.21
CA ASP A 43 8.23 4.16 -0.18
C ASP A 43 9.70 4.56 -0.36
N TYR A 44 10.30 5.21 0.65
CA TYR A 44 11.72 5.54 0.63
C TYR A 44 12.59 4.28 0.48
N GLU A 45 12.25 3.23 1.23
CA GLU A 45 12.95 1.95 1.19
C GLU A 45 12.66 1.20 -0.11
N ALA A 46 11.44 1.29 -0.64
CA ALA A 46 11.12 0.72 -1.95
C ALA A 46 12.05 1.28 -3.05
N GLN A 47 12.17 2.61 -3.12
CA GLN A 47 13.04 3.27 -4.11
C GLN A 47 14.53 2.94 -3.90
N ARG A 48 14.99 2.80 -2.65
CA ARG A 48 16.36 2.37 -2.34
C ARG A 48 16.58 0.92 -2.79
N HIS A 49 15.65 0.03 -2.45
CA HIS A 49 15.75 -1.38 -2.83
C HIS A 49 15.76 -1.56 -4.34
N TRP A 50 14.99 -0.77 -5.10
CA TRP A 50 15.06 -0.79 -6.56
C TRP A 50 16.44 -0.37 -7.10
N GLN A 51 17.13 0.55 -6.44
CA GLN A 51 18.51 0.92 -6.78
C GLN A 51 19.49 -0.23 -6.46
N GLU A 52 19.31 -0.91 -5.34
CA GLU A 52 20.08 -2.10 -4.96
C GLU A 52 19.96 -3.22 -6.00
N ILE A 53 18.74 -3.66 -6.32
CA ILE A 53 18.52 -4.79 -7.23
C ILE A 53 18.99 -4.44 -8.65
N THR A 54 18.71 -3.23 -9.13
CA THR A 54 19.06 -2.86 -10.52
C THR A 54 20.57 -2.75 -10.71
N VAL A 55 21.31 -2.31 -9.68
CA VAL A 55 22.77 -2.17 -9.73
C VAL A 55 23.49 -3.51 -9.63
N ASN A 56 22.95 -4.47 -8.90
CA ASN A 56 23.65 -5.72 -8.58
C ASN A 56 23.17 -6.93 -9.37
N LEU A 57 21.96 -6.93 -9.93
CA LEU A 57 21.39 -8.07 -10.66
C LEU A 57 21.32 -7.82 -12.17
N GLY A 58 21.26 -8.91 -12.95
CA GLY A 58 21.05 -8.83 -14.40
C GLY A 58 19.67 -8.26 -14.76
N VAL A 59 19.53 -7.66 -15.94
CA VAL A 59 18.27 -7.03 -16.40
C VAL A 59 17.09 -8.02 -16.39
N GLY A 60 17.35 -9.29 -16.71
CA GLY A 60 16.33 -10.36 -16.66
C GLY A 60 15.89 -10.76 -15.24
N GLU A 61 16.63 -10.34 -14.21
CA GLU A 61 16.36 -10.66 -12.81
C GLU A 61 15.62 -9.55 -12.06
N TRP A 62 15.53 -8.33 -12.63
CA TRP A 62 14.95 -7.17 -11.94
C TRP A 62 13.48 -7.36 -11.54
N TYR A 63 12.73 -8.14 -12.32
CA TYR A 63 11.29 -8.37 -12.16
C TYR A 63 10.95 -9.82 -11.82
N THR A 64 11.95 -10.67 -11.59
CA THR A 64 11.74 -12.10 -11.32
C THR A 64 12.13 -12.44 -9.90
N ASN A 65 11.33 -13.30 -9.27
CA ASN A 65 11.61 -13.76 -7.92
C ASN A 65 12.77 -14.76 -7.94
N SER A 66 13.79 -14.51 -7.11
CA SER A 66 14.99 -15.34 -7.01
C SER A 66 15.54 -15.36 -5.59
N SER A 67 16.62 -16.11 -5.35
CA SER A 67 17.33 -16.06 -4.05
C SER A 67 17.91 -14.68 -3.74
N SER A 68 18.12 -13.84 -4.75
CA SER A 68 18.72 -12.52 -4.64
C SER A 68 17.73 -11.37 -4.85
N ASN A 69 16.54 -11.64 -5.37
CA ASN A 69 15.45 -10.68 -5.53
C ASN A 69 14.15 -11.26 -4.96
N ASP A 70 13.74 -10.77 -3.79
CA ASP A 70 12.50 -11.18 -3.15
C ASP A 70 11.39 -10.19 -3.53
N LEU A 71 10.48 -10.60 -4.42
CA LEU A 71 9.42 -9.71 -4.89
C LEU A 71 8.45 -9.30 -3.78
N MET A 72 8.40 -10.01 -2.65
CA MET A 72 7.58 -9.64 -1.49
C MET A 72 8.21 -8.50 -0.66
N TYR A 73 9.52 -8.27 -0.80
CA TYR A 73 10.23 -7.15 -0.18
C TYR A 73 10.44 -6.03 -1.20
N TRP A 74 9.41 -5.22 -1.42
CA TRP A 74 9.45 -4.10 -2.38
C TRP A 74 9.92 -4.46 -3.80
N GLY A 75 9.34 -5.52 -4.38
CA GLY A 75 9.57 -5.87 -5.78
C GLY A 75 9.36 -4.69 -6.73
N LEU A 76 10.10 -4.67 -7.83
CA LEU A 76 10.03 -3.59 -8.83
C LEU A 76 8.67 -3.65 -9.57
N ASP A 77 7.78 -2.71 -9.27
CA ASP A 77 6.39 -2.69 -9.75
C ASP A 77 6.15 -1.70 -10.91
N TYR A 78 7.15 -0.87 -11.24
CA TYR A 78 7.07 0.14 -12.28
C TYR A 78 7.71 -0.32 -13.60
N PRO A 79 7.28 0.22 -14.75
CA PRO A 79 7.80 -0.17 -16.05
C PRO A 79 9.30 0.19 -16.24
N PRO A 80 9.95 -0.33 -17.30
CA PRO A 80 11.41 -0.39 -17.36
C PRO A 80 12.13 0.96 -17.30
N LEU A 81 11.50 2.08 -17.70
CA LEU A 81 12.17 3.38 -17.60
C LEU A 81 12.43 3.78 -16.13
N THR A 82 11.55 3.37 -15.20
CA THR A 82 11.84 3.52 -13.77
C THR A 82 13.01 2.63 -13.36
N ALA A 83 13.06 1.37 -13.80
CA ALA A 83 14.17 0.47 -13.45
C ALA A 83 15.52 1.03 -13.92
N TYR A 84 15.60 1.57 -15.14
CA TYR A 84 16.81 2.23 -15.64
C TYR A 84 17.14 3.54 -14.90
N HIS A 85 16.13 4.28 -14.46
CA HIS A 85 16.34 5.45 -13.61
C HIS A 85 16.92 5.05 -12.24
N SER A 86 16.35 4.03 -11.59
CA SER A 86 16.89 3.44 -10.36
C SER A 86 18.30 2.88 -10.57
N TYR A 87 18.58 2.23 -11.69
CA TYR A 87 19.93 1.79 -12.04
C TYR A 87 20.91 2.95 -12.08
N PHE A 88 20.56 4.03 -12.81
CA PHE A 88 21.41 5.20 -12.94
C PHE A 88 21.68 5.87 -11.59
N LEU A 89 20.63 6.10 -10.78
CA LEU A 89 20.79 6.68 -9.46
C LEU A 89 21.57 5.76 -8.52
N GLY A 90 21.28 4.47 -8.51
CA GLY A 90 21.99 3.48 -7.71
C GLY A 90 23.47 3.39 -8.06
N ARG A 91 23.85 3.56 -9.33
CA ARG A 91 25.26 3.63 -9.77
C ARG A 91 25.96 4.87 -9.21
N ILE A 92 25.27 6.00 -9.12
CA ILE A 92 25.79 7.22 -8.47
C ILE A 92 25.89 6.99 -6.96
N GLY A 93 24.85 6.42 -6.34
CA GLY A 93 24.81 6.09 -4.91
C GLY A 93 25.96 5.18 -4.51
N LYS A 94 26.20 4.10 -5.26
CA LYS A 94 27.33 3.16 -5.07
C LYS A 94 28.69 3.84 -5.14
N ALA A 95 28.83 4.88 -5.98
CA ALA A 95 30.07 5.65 -6.11
C ALA A 95 30.29 6.62 -4.95
N ILE A 96 29.21 7.04 -4.27
CA ILE A 96 29.27 7.87 -3.06
C ILE A 96 29.56 6.98 -1.83
N ASP A 97 28.72 5.99 -1.60
CA ASP A 97 28.86 5.00 -0.53
C ASP A 97 28.26 3.66 -1.00
N PRO A 98 29.08 2.59 -1.13
CA PRO A 98 28.61 1.27 -1.54
C PRO A 98 27.49 0.72 -0.66
N ARG A 99 27.43 1.10 0.63
CA ARG A 99 26.43 0.61 1.59
C ARG A 99 25.00 1.03 1.25
N PHE A 100 24.80 2.03 0.38
CA PHE A 100 23.46 2.45 -0.04
C PHE A 100 22.72 1.37 -0.84
N VAL A 101 23.48 0.55 -1.56
CA VAL A 101 22.99 -0.44 -2.53
C VAL A 101 23.72 -1.77 -2.41
N GLU A 102 24.23 -2.11 -1.22
CA GLU A 102 24.92 -3.38 -0.98
C GLU A 102 23.90 -4.52 -0.94
N LEU A 103 24.06 -5.50 -1.83
CA LEU A 103 23.11 -6.60 -1.98
C LEU A 103 23.04 -7.41 -0.68
N HIS A 104 21.83 -7.67 -0.18
CA HIS A 104 21.52 -8.41 1.06
C HIS A 104 21.82 -7.68 2.38
N GLU A 105 22.68 -6.67 2.40
CA GLU A 105 23.06 -5.93 3.61
C GLU A 105 22.34 -4.57 3.74
N SER A 106 22.03 -3.93 2.60
CA SER A 106 21.47 -2.57 2.60
C SER A 106 19.95 -2.49 2.82
N ARG A 107 19.27 -3.62 3.06
CA ARG A 107 17.83 -3.65 3.38
C ARG A 107 17.54 -2.89 4.68
N GLY A 108 16.64 -1.91 4.60
CA GLY A 108 16.32 -1.02 5.72
C GLY A 108 17.43 -0.03 6.08
N PHE A 109 18.43 0.18 5.21
CA PHE A 109 19.56 1.04 5.50
C PHE A 109 19.15 2.52 5.67
N GLN A 110 19.45 3.07 6.85
CA GLN A 110 19.16 4.45 7.19
C GLN A 110 20.44 5.18 7.62
N SER A 111 20.73 6.29 6.95
CA SER A 111 21.74 7.25 7.36
C SER A 111 21.39 8.66 6.87
N GLU A 112 21.90 9.67 7.56
CA GLU A 112 21.69 11.07 7.15
C GLU A 112 22.31 11.38 5.78
N GLU A 113 23.42 10.72 5.43
CA GLU A 113 24.06 10.88 4.13
C GLU A 113 23.21 10.28 3.00
N HIS A 114 22.69 9.07 3.22
CA HIS A 114 21.78 8.42 2.28
C HIS A 114 20.50 9.23 2.08
N LYS A 115 19.91 9.75 3.17
CA LYS A 115 18.75 10.65 3.11
C LYS A 115 19.04 11.88 2.26
N ARG A 116 20.19 12.54 2.44
CA ARG A 116 20.56 13.72 1.63
C ARG A 116 20.72 13.36 0.16
N PHE A 117 21.37 12.25 -0.15
CA PHE A 117 21.53 11.75 -1.52
C PHE A 117 20.16 11.54 -2.18
N MET A 118 19.31 10.73 -1.55
CA MET A 118 17.98 10.39 -2.04
C MET A 118 17.08 11.62 -2.18
N ARG A 119 17.13 12.59 -1.26
CA ARG A 119 16.38 13.85 -1.40
C ARG A 119 16.90 14.71 -2.54
N ALA A 120 18.22 14.76 -2.73
CA ALA A 120 18.83 15.52 -3.82
C ALA A 120 18.45 14.96 -5.20
N THR A 121 18.28 13.64 -5.35
CA THR A 121 17.87 13.03 -6.62
C THR A 121 16.43 13.40 -7.01
N VAL A 122 15.50 13.47 -6.03
CA VAL A 122 14.12 13.95 -6.28
C VAL A 122 14.11 15.43 -6.68
N VAL A 123 14.84 16.29 -5.97
CA VAL A 123 14.95 17.71 -6.32
C VAL A 123 15.63 17.89 -7.69
N ALA A 124 16.63 17.07 -8.02
CA ALA A 124 17.28 17.10 -9.33
C ALA A 124 16.29 16.71 -10.44
N ALA A 125 15.44 15.70 -10.23
CA ALA A 125 14.38 15.35 -11.17
C ALA A 125 13.40 16.52 -11.41
N ASP A 126 13.06 17.26 -10.35
CA ASP A 126 12.19 18.43 -10.46
C ASP A 126 12.82 19.56 -11.28
N VAL A 127 14.12 19.82 -11.06
CA VAL A 127 14.89 20.84 -11.80
C VAL A 127 15.10 20.47 -13.26
N LEU A 128 15.44 19.21 -13.53
CA LEU A 128 15.88 18.77 -14.85
C LEU A 128 14.71 18.42 -15.78
N ILE A 129 13.58 17.96 -15.22
CA ILE A 129 12.47 17.42 -16.00
C ILE A 129 11.19 18.22 -15.75
N TYR A 130 10.71 18.25 -14.50
CA TYR A 130 9.36 18.72 -14.21
C TYR A 130 9.17 20.22 -14.43
N LEU A 131 9.97 21.07 -13.78
CA LEU A 131 9.80 22.53 -13.91
C LEU A 131 9.99 23.03 -15.35
N PRO A 132 11.00 22.57 -16.12
CA PRO A 132 11.10 22.89 -17.54
C PRO A 132 9.90 22.41 -18.36
N ALA A 133 9.39 21.20 -18.08
CA ALA A 133 8.22 20.65 -18.77
C ALA A 133 6.95 21.47 -18.51
N ILE A 134 6.70 21.85 -17.26
CA ILE A 134 5.57 22.71 -16.89
C ILE A 134 5.71 24.08 -17.56
N LEU A 135 6.91 24.68 -17.55
CA LEU A 135 7.15 25.96 -18.23
C LEU A 135 6.88 25.87 -19.74
N PHE A 136 7.28 24.77 -20.38
CA PHE A 136 6.98 24.51 -21.79
C PHE A 136 5.47 24.34 -22.05
N LEU A 137 4.77 23.62 -21.17
CA LEU A 137 3.33 23.42 -21.25
C LEU A 137 2.58 24.75 -21.15
N VAL A 138 2.83 25.55 -20.10
CA VAL A 138 2.11 26.81 -19.90
C VAL A 138 2.42 27.81 -21.00
N PHE A 139 3.66 27.85 -21.52
CA PHE A 139 3.99 28.67 -22.70
C PHE A 139 3.22 28.21 -23.95
N SER A 140 3.03 26.89 -24.10
CA SER A 140 2.26 26.33 -25.21
C SER A 140 0.76 26.65 -25.09
N ILE A 141 0.20 26.61 -23.88
CA ILE A 141 -1.17 27.04 -23.57
C ILE A 141 -1.34 28.52 -23.92
N ASP A 142 -0.49 29.39 -23.37
CA ASP A 142 -0.57 30.83 -23.60
C ASP A 142 -0.49 31.20 -25.08
N LYS A 143 0.39 30.53 -25.82
CA LYS A 143 0.53 30.77 -27.26
C LYS A 143 -0.67 30.28 -28.06
N THR A 144 -1.30 29.18 -27.65
CA THR A 144 -2.45 28.58 -28.35
C THR A 144 -3.75 29.34 -28.05
N PHE A 145 -3.96 29.77 -26.81
CA PHE A 145 -5.19 30.42 -26.37
C PHE A 145 -5.09 31.95 -26.23
N GLN A 146 -3.89 32.53 -26.39
CA GLN A 146 -3.62 33.97 -26.28
C GLN A 146 -3.99 34.55 -24.89
N SER A 147 -3.81 33.76 -23.82
CA SER A 147 -4.28 34.04 -22.45
C SER A 147 -3.39 34.97 -21.61
N ASN A 148 -2.11 35.17 -21.95
CA ASN A 148 -1.13 35.93 -21.13
C ASN A 148 -1.05 35.50 -19.64
N ASP A 149 -1.43 34.25 -19.33
CA ASP A 149 -1.52 33.70 -17.98
C ASP A 149 -0.30 32.83 -17.61
N CYS A 150 0.73 32.78 -18.46
CA CYS A 150 1.91 31.91 -18.30
C CYS A 150 2.53 32.00 -16.91
N LEU A 151 2.76 33.20 -16.39
CA LEU A 151 3.37 33.38 -15.06
C LEU A 151 2.45 32.87 -13.94
N PHE A 152 1.15 33.14 -14.04
CA PHE A 152 0.16 32.70 -13.06
C PHE A 152 0.05 31.18 -13.04
N LEU A 153 -0.13 30.55 -14.21
CA LEU A 153 -0.22 29.10 -14.35
C LEU A 153 1.07 28.41 -13.94
N PHE A 154 2.23 28.95 -14.32
CA PHE A 154 3.53 28.41 -13.89
C PHE A 154 3.66 28.45 -12.37
N THR A 155 3.29 29.58 -11.74
CA THR A 155 3.34 29.72 -10.30
C THR A 155 2.41 28.72 -9.61
N LEU A 156 1.15 28.64 -10.04
CA LEU A 156 0.16 27.73 -9.47
C LEU A 156 0.64 26.28 -9.48
N ILE A 157 1.15 25.80 -10.63
CA ILE A 157 1.59 24.41 -10.78
C ILE A 157 2.93 24.18 -10.07
N ALA A 158 3.89 25.09 -10.21
CA ALA A 158 5.21 24.95 -9.59
C ALA A 158 5.11 24.96 -8.05
N THR A 159 4.16 25.67 -7.45
CA THR A 159 3.97 25.73 -5.99
C THR A 159 2.83 24.86 -5.48
N TYR A 160 2.31 23.93 -6.28
CA TYR A 160 1.17 23.10 -5.88
C TYR A 160 1.54 22.19 -4.69
N PRO A 161 0.92 22.36 -3.50
CA PRO A 161 1.36 21.71 -2.27
C PRO A 161 1.19 20.19 -2.29
N GLY A 162 0.13 19.68 -2.92
CA GLY A 162 -0.12 18.24 -2.98
C GLY A 162 1.03 17.48 -3.65
N GLN A 163 1.48 17.95 -4.81
CA GLN A 163 2.59 17.32 -5.52
C GLN A 163 3.91 17.43 -4.76
N ILE A 164 4.18 18.58 -4.14
CA ILE A 164 5.41 18.79 -3.39
C ILE A 164 5.46 17.87 -2.16
N LEU A 165 4.36 17.74 -1.41
CA LEU A 165 4.31 16.90 -0.23
C LEU A 165 4.49 15.41 -0.55
N ILE A 166 3.94 14.93 -1.67
CA ILE A 166 4.10 13.54 -2.08
C ILE A 166 5.54 13.26 -2.55
N ASP A 167 6.07 14.04 -3.50
CA ASP A 167 7.40 13.71 -4.05
C ASP A 167 8.53 14.07 -3.08
N ASN A 168 8.52 15.29 -2.54
CA ASN A 168 9.62 15.81 -1.74
C ASN A 168 9.45 15.55 -0.23
N GLY A 169 8.24 15.21 0.23
CA GLY A 169 7.95 14.81 1.61
C GLY A 169 7.89 13.29 1.77
N HIS A 170 6.86 12.66 1.19
CA HIS A 170 6.60 11.22 1.28
C HIS A 170 7.72 10.37 0.66
N PHE A 171 8.38 10.90 -0.39
CA PHE A 171 9.46 10.28 -1.17
C PHE A 171 8.95 9.48 -2.38
N GLN A 172 8.70 10.18 -3.48
CA GLN A 172 8.21 9.61 -4.73
C GLN A 172 8.82 10.33 -5.94
N TYR A 173 8.88 9.63 -7.08
CA TYR A 173 9.33 10.20 -8.36
C TYR A 173 8.16 10.40 -9.35
N ASN A 174 7.04 11.00 -8.93
CA ASN A 174 5.88 11.19 -9.81
C ASN A 174 6.14 12.28 -10.87
N ASN A 175 6.87 13.33 -10.49
CA ASN A 175 7.17 14.49 -11.32
C ASN A 175 7.91 14.17 -12.62
N ILE A 176 8.62 13.02 -12.70
CA ILE A 176 9.23 12.58 -13.97
C ILE A 176 8.15 12.19 -14.97
N SER A 177 7.23 11.28 -14.60
CA SER A 177 6.11 10.87 -15.46
C SER A 177 5.24 12.07 -15.84
N LEU A 178 4.84 12.86 -14.85
CA LEU A 178 3.98 14.03 -15.06
C LEU A 178 4.67 15.09 -15.94
N GLY A 179 5.99 15.27 -15.79
CA GLY A 179 6.76 16.17 -16.65
C GLY A 179 6.79 15.68 -18.10
N LEU A 180 7.04 14.39 -18.33
CA LEU A 180 7.01 13.79 -19.67
C LEU A 180 5.61 13.94 -20.31
N ALA A 181 4.55 13.67 -19.55
CA ALA A 181 3.17 13.86 -20.00
C ALA A 181 2.86 15.34 -20.32
N ALA A 182 3.32 16.28 -19.50
CA ALA A 182 3.16 17.71 -19.73
C ALA A 182 3.86 18.17 -21.03
N VAL A 183 5.05 17.64 -21.32
CA VAL A 183 5.72 17.88 -22.62
C VAL A 183 4.87 17.32 -23.77
N ALA A 184 4.27 16.16 -23.59
CA ALA A 184 3.42 15.55 -24.61
C ALA A 184 2.16 16.40 -24.89
N VAL A 185 1.49 16.91 -23.86
CA VAL A 185 0.36 17.85 -24.00
C VAL A 185 0.82 19.16 -24.68
N GLY A 186 1.94 19.73 -24.25
CA GLY A 186 2.52 20.92 -24.88
C GLY A 186 2.81 20.69 -26.36
N ALA A 187 3.33 19.52 -26.73
CA ALA A 187 3.58 19.15 -28.12
C ALA A 187 2.29 19.01 -28.94
N ILE A 188 1.21 18.48 -28.36
CA ILE A 188 -0.13 18.47 -28.98
C ILE A 188 -0.60 19.90 -29.29
N LEU A 189 -0.52 20.81 -28.31
CA LEU A 189 -0.91 22.21 -28.47
C LEU A 189 -0.10 22.92 -29.56
N ARG A 190 1.13 22.47 -29.82
CA ARG A 190 2.02 22.98 -30.86
C ARG A 190 1.94 22.18 -32.18
N LYS A 191 0.98 21.26 -32.32
CA LYS A 191 0.76 20.38 -33.49
C LYS A 191 1.97 19.51 -33.85
N ARG A 192 2.77 19.11 -32.85
CA ARG A 192 3.93 18.21 -33.00
C ARG A 192 3.60 16.81 -32.53
N LEU A 193 2.82 16.08 -33.34
CA LEU A 193 2.21 14.80 -32.92
C LEU A 193 3.23 13.69 -32.63
N TYR A 194 4.31 13.57 -33.41
CA TYR A 194 5.37 12.58 -33.14
C TYR A 194 6.06 12.83 -31.79
N THR A 195 6.35 14.09 -31.48
CA THR A 195 6.93 14.48 -30.19
C THR A 195 5.95 14.18 -29.06
N ALA A 196 4.65 14.44 -29.26
CA ALA A 196 3.63 14.10 -28.28
C ALA A 196 3.58 12.59 -28.00
N SER A 197 3.49 11.76 -29.05
CA SER A 197 3.48 10.30 -28.89
C SER A 197 4.74 9.80 -28.19
N PHE A 198 5.92 10.28 -28.60
CA PHE A 198 7.20 9.91 -27.98
C PHE A 198 7.21 10.16 -26.47
N PHE A 199 6.93 11.41 -26.06
CA PHE A 199 6.98 11.77 -24.64
C PHE A 199 5.87 11.12 -23.82
N PHE A 200 4.68 10.91 -24.40
CA PHE A 200 3.60 10.21 -23.71
C PHE A 200 3.93 8.71 -23.50
N THR A 201 4.55 8.06 -24.49
CA THR A 201 5.04 6.69 -24.33
C THR A 201 6.14 6.61 -23.27
N LEU A 202 7.04 7.60 -23.19
CA LEU A 202 8.03 7.65 -22.11
C LEU A 202 7.37 7.82 -20.73
N ALA A 203 6.35 8.69 -20.62
CA ALA A 203 5.60 8.87 -19.38
C ALA A 203 4.96 7.55 -18.91
N LEU A 204 4.27 6.84 -19.81
CA LEU A 204 3.70 5.51 -19.56
C LEU A 204 4.74 4.47 -19.14
N ASN A 205 5.93 4.49 -19.76
CA ASN A 205 7.02 3.56 -19.43
C ASN A 205 7.76 3.95 -18.13
N TYR A 206 7.52 5.15 -17.60
CA TYR A 206 8.00 5.57 -16.29
C TYR A 206 7.03 5.11 -15.20
N LYS A 207 5.75 5.51 -15.29
CA LYS A 207 4.68 5.09 -14.38
C LYS A 207 3.43 4.73 -15.17
N GLN A 208 2.95 3.51 -15.00
CA GLN A 208 1.77 2.97 -15.68
C GLN A 208 0.48 3.74 -15.38
N MET A 209 0.43 4.49 -14.27
CA MET A 209 -0.72 5.32 -13.90
C MET A 209 -1.03 6.42 -14.94
N GLU A 210 -0.07 6.76 -15.81
CA GLU A 210 -0.29 7.67 -16.94
C GLU A 210 -1.31 7.10 -17.95
N LEU A 211 -1.66 5.81 -17.85
CA LEU A 211 -2.71 5.18 -18.65
C LEU A 211 -4.07 5.86 -18.48
N TYR A 212 -4.32 6.54 -17.36
CA TYR A 212 -5.53 7.35 -17.15
C TYR A 212 -5.71 8.45 -18.21
N HIS A 213 -4.61 8.95 -18.79
CA HIS A 213 -4.64 9.96 -19.84
C HIS A 213 -4.57 9.36 -21.26
N SER A 214 -4.43 8.04 -21.39
CA SER A 214 -4.18 7.39 -22.68
C SER A 214 -5.34 7.54 -23.67
N LEU A 215 -6.59 7.45 -23.19
CA LEU A 215 -7.77 7.54 -24.05
C LEU A 215 -7.93 8.92 -24.71
N PRO A 216 -7.83 10.06 -23.99
CA PRO A 216 -7.77 11.38 -24.61
C PRO A 216 -6.64 11.55 -25.63
N PHE A 217 -5.42 11.08 -25.30
CA PHE A 217 -4.28 11.14 -26.21
C PHE A 217 -4.53 10.33 -27.48
N PHE A 218 -5.01 9.09 -27.34
CA PHE A 218 -5.34 8.21 -28.45
C PHE A 218 -6.41 8.81 -29.35
N ALA A 219 -7.53 9.27 -28.78
CA ALA A 219 -8.64 9.83 -29.54
C ALA A 219 -8.21 11.10 -30.33
N TYR A 220 -7.41 11.97 -29.70
CA TYR A 220 -6.89 13.17 -30.36
C TYR A 220 -5.95 12.82 -31.52
N LEU A 221 -4.96 11.95 -31.27
CA LEU A 221 -3.97 11.56 -32.28
C LEU A 221 -4.63 10.81 -33.44
N LEU A 222 -5.59 9.93 -33.16
CA LEU A 222 -6.37 9.22 -34.18
C LEU A 222 -7.20 10.20 -35.01
N GLY A 223 -7.89 11.14 -34.36
CA GLY A 223 -8.70 12.16 -35.04
C GLY A 223 -7.86 13.02 -36.00
N GLU A 224 -6.68 13.45 -35.57
CA GLU A 224 -5.74 14.20 -36.42
C GLU A 224 -5.24 13.34 -37.60
N CYS A 225 -4.99 12.04 -37.40
CA CYS A 225 -4.59 11.14 -38.48
C CYS A 225 -5.70 10.94 -39.51
N VAL A 226 -6.96 10.79 -39.07
CA VAL A 226 -8.12 10.58 -39.95
C VAL A 226 -8.51 11.86 -40.71
N SER A 227 -8.33 13.04 -40.09
CA SER A 227 -8.71 14.33 -40.69
C SER A 227 -7.80 14.77 -41.85
N GLN A 228 -6.57 14.26 -41.93
CA GLN A 228 -5.65 14.52 -43.04
C GLN A 228 -6.09 13.79 -44.32
N LYS A 229 -7.04 14.38 -45.06
CA LYS A 229 -7.47 13.93 -46.41
C LYS A 229 -6.35 14.09 -47.44
N SER A 230 -5.52 13.07 -47.62
CA SER A 230 -4.66 12.86 -48.78
C SER A 230 -4.26 11.39 -48.86
N SER A 231 -3.93 10.88 -50.05
CA SER A 231 -3.45 9.50 -50.34
C SER A 231 -2.19 9.04 -49.56
N PHE A 232 -1.77 9.82 -48.56
CA PHE A 232 -0.62 9.65 -47.67
C PHE A 232 -0.97 9.02 -46.31
N VAL A 233 -2.24 8.62 -46.09
CA VAL A 233 -2.73 7.95 -44.86
C VAL A 233 -1.86 6.73 -44.51
N ASN A 234 -1.33 6.01 -45.50
CA ASN A 234 -0.48 4.85 -45.28
C ASN A 234 0.94 5.15 -44.75
N MET A 235 1.47 6.37 -44.89
CA MET A 235 2.88 6.64 -44.58
C MET A 235 3.12 7.41 -43.27
N ASN A 236 2.11 8.13 -42.75
CA ASN A 236 2.20 8.81 -41.45
C ASN A 236 1.68 7.95 -40.29
N LEU A 237 0.63 7.15 -40.51
CA LEU A 237 0.12 6.21 -39.51
C LEU A 237 1.15 5.11 -39.23
N THR A 238 1.79 4.58 -40.27
CA THR A 238 2.88 3.61 -40.15
C THR A 238 4.08 4.22 -39.44
N LYS A 239 4.51 5.46 -39.73
CA LYS A 239 5.65 6.08 -39.02
C LYS A 239 5.39 6.36 -37.55
N SER A 240 4.19 6.83 -37.18
CA SER A 240 3.82 7.05 -35.77
C SER A 240 3.65 5.75 -35.00
N ALA A 241 3.00 4.75 -35.61
CA ALA A 241 2.85 3.42 -35.03
C ALA A 241 4.20 2.71 -34.93
N ILE A 242 5.05 2.77 -35.96
CA ILE A 242 6.41 2.24 -35.95
C ILE A 242 7.23 2.95 -34.88
N ALA A 243 7.19 4.29 -34.75
CA ALA A 243 7.94 4.95 -33.68
C ALA A 243 7.46 4.51 -32.29
N ALA A 244 6.15 4.49 -32.03
CA ALA A 244 5.60 4.04 -30.75
C ALA A 244 5.91 2.57 -30.46
N VAL A 245 5.78 1.69 -31.45
CA VAL A 245 6.08 0.25 -31.36
C VAL A 245 7.59 0.03 -31.24
N THR A 246 8.43 0.75 -31.98
CA THR A 246 9.89 0.66 -31.87
C THR A 246 10.37 1.13 -30.52
N ILE A 247 9.78 2.20 -29.95
CA ILE A 247 10.12 2.64 -28.59
C ILE A 247 9.63 1.63 -27.56
N LEU A 248 8.41 1.13 -27.68
CA LEU A 248 7.89 0.06 -26.82
C LEU A 248 8.77 -1.19 -26.93
N CYS A 249 9.19 -1.60 -28.13
CA CYS A 249 10.07 -2.74 -28.37
C CYS A 249 11.51 -2.48 -27.92
N ILE A 250 12.03 -1.25 -27.94
CA ILE A 250 13.35 -0.94 -27.37
C ILE A 250 13.29 -1.00 -25.85
N VAL A 251 12.22 -0.47 -25.24
CA VAL A 251 12.10 -0.42 -23.77
C VAL A 251 11.73 -1.79 -23.19
N VAL A 252 10.80 -2.52 -23.83
CA VAL A 252 10.33 -3.85 -23.40
C VAL A 252 11.24 -4.97 -23.94
N GLY A 253 11.76 -4.83 -25.15
CA GLY A 253 12.61 -5.86 -25.79
C GLY A 253 13.93 -6.08 -25.06
N GLN A 254 14.46 -5.08 -24.34
CA GLN A 254 15.64 -5.30 -23.49
C GLN A 254 15.33 -6.19 -22.27
N VAL A 255 14.08 -6.24 -21.81
CA VAL A 255 13.63 -7.10 -20.70
C VAL A 255 13.25 -8.50 -21.19
N THR A 256 12.73 -8.63 -22.42
CA THR A 256 12.26 -9.93 -22.96
C THR A 256 13.29 -10.69 -23.80
N CYS A 257 14.40 -10.07 -24.23
CA CYS A 257 15.36 -10.68 -25.16
C CYS A 257 16.63 -11.27 -24.50
N GLN A 258 16.62 -11.56 -23.20
CA GLN A 258 17.73 -12.29 -22.53
C GLN A 258 17.37 -13.68 -21.98
N SER A 259 16.22 -14.28 -22.33
CA SER A 259 15.95 -15.69 -21.98
C SER A 259 16.46 -16.73 -22.99
N LYS A 260 17.47 -16.39 -23.80
CA LYS A 260 18.14 -17.35 -24.68
C LYS A 260 19.62 -17.06 -24.78
N ASP A 261 20.38 -17.67 -23.88
CA ASP A 261 21.60 -18.37 -24.25
C ASP A 261 21.95 -19.40 -23.16
N GLU A 262 21.47 -20.63 -23.35
CA GLU A 262 22.26 -21.80 -23.01
C GLU A 262 21.78 -22.98 -23.86
N THR A 263 22.47 -23.16 -24.99
CA THR A 263 22.44 -24.39 -25.78
C THR A 263 23.37 -25.41 -25.12
N THR A 264 22.85 -26.12 -24.13
CA THR A 264 23.38 -27.44 -23.76
C THR A 264 22.21 -28.39 -23.59
N THR A 265 22.29 -29.51 -24.28
CA THR A 265 21.38 -30.65 -24.20
C THR A 265 21.28 -31.17 -22.77
N THR A 266 20.39 -30.58 -21.98
CA THR A 266 19.85 -31.15 -20.76
C THR A 266 18.35 -31.35 -20.94
N LYS A 267 17.90 -32.52 -20.50
CA LYS A 267 16.50 -32.91 -20.37
C LYS A 267 15.71 -31.72 -19.78
N PRO A 268 14.52 -31.35 -20.29
CA PRO A 268 13.77 -30.23 -19.73
C PRO A 268 13.55 -30.50 -18.23
N GLU A 269 14.18 -29.70 -17.38
CA GLU A 269 13.98 -29.75 -15.94
C GLU A 269 12.52 -29.36 -15.70
N SER A 270 11.81 -30.17 -14.93
CA SER A 270 10.41 -29.89 -14.65
C SER A 270 10.33 -28.68 -13.70
N PRO A 271 9.33 -27.78 -13.87
CA PRO A 271 9.28 -26.56 -13.09
C PRO A 271 9.10 -26.87 -11.60
N LYS A 272 9.99 -26.31 -10.77
CA LYS A 272 9.88 -26.38 -9.29
C LYS A 272 8.78 -25.49 -8.74
N ILE A 273 8.43 -24.43 -9.46
CA ILE A 273 7.38 -23.48 -9.08
C ILE A 273 6.40 -23.39 -10.24
N LEU A 274 5.12 -23.60 -9.95
CA LEU A 274 4.01 -23.42 -10.89
C LEU A 274 3.09 -22.35 -10.34
N ASP A 275 2.98 -21.24 -11.05
CA ASP A 275 2.05 -20.15 -10.76
C ASP A 275 0.93 -20.15 -11.80
N ILE A 276 -0.30 -20.34 -11.32
CA ILE A 276 -1.54 -20.34 -12.09
C ILE A 276 -2.55 -19.35 -11.51
N SER A 277 -2.05 -18.28 -10.87
CA SER A 277 -2.90 -17.30 -10.19
C SER A 277 -3.70 -16.43 -11.16
N TYR A 278 -4.91 -16.05 -10.76
CA TYR A 278 -5.83 -15.17 -11.50
C TYR A 278 -6.10 -15.60 -12.94
N MET A 279 -6.28 -16.91 -13.16
CA MET A 279 -6.56 -17.49 -14.48
C MET A 279 -8.03 -17.87 -14.68
N GLU A 280 -8.92 -17.48 -13.75
CA GLU A 280 -10.35 -17.80 -13.77
C GLU A 280 -10.65 -19.32 -13.82
N ILE A 281 -9.76 -20.14 -13.26
CA ILE A 281 -9.87 -21.61 -13.32
C ILE A 281 -10.82 -22.10 -12.22
N ASP A 282 -11.78 -22.95 -12.55
CA ASP A 282 -12.74 -23.55 -11.60
C ASP A 282 -12.40 -25.00 -11.20
N ASP A 283 -11.62 -25.72 -12.00
CA ASP A 283 -11.06 -27.04 -11.69
C ASP A 283 -9.70 -27.27 -12.40
N LEU A 284 -8.84 -28.13 -11.84
CA LEU A 284 -7.59 -28.55 -12.48
C LEU A 284 -7.72 -29.99 -13.00
N PRO A 285 -7.48 -30.22 -14.31
CA PRO A 285 -7.44 -31.58 -14.85
C PRO A 285 -6.38 -32.42 -14.14
N GLU A 286 -6.71 -33.67 -13.82
CA GLU A 286 -5.84 -34.60 -13.09
C GLU A 286 -4.46 -34.80 -13.74
N THR A 287 -4.36 -34.62 -15.05
CA THR A 287 -3.13 -34.79 -15.83
C THR A 287 -2.14 -33.64 -15.68
N VAL A 288 -2.57 -32.45 -15.25
CA VAL A 288 -1.74 -31.24 -15.22
C VAL A 288 -0.59 -31.36 -14.22
N LEU A 289 -0.86 -31.95 -13.05
CA LEU A 289 0.13 -32.12 -11.99
C LEU A 289 0.86 -33.48 -12.04
N HIS A 290 0.59 -34.30 -13.06
CA HIS A 290 1.31 -35.56 -13.29
C HIS A 290 2.67 -35.35 -13.98
N GLY A 291 2.77 -34.30 -14.81
CA GLY A 291 3.98 -33.94 -15.56
C GLY A 291 5.11 -33.36 -14.69
N PRO A 292 4.87 -32.33 -13.85
CA PRO A 292 5.91 -31.66 -13.10
C PRO A 292 6.27 -32.44 -11.82
N ARG A 293 7.10 -33.47 -11.98
CA ARG A 293 7.49 -34.37 -10.88
C ARG A 293 8.34 -33.69 -9.81
N ASP A 294 9.04 -32.62 -10.16
CA ASP A 294 9.90 -31.87 -9.23
C ASP A 294 9.19 -30.61 -8.69
N LEU A 295 7.87 -30.51 -8.84
CA LEU A 295 7.10 -29.37 -8.35
C LEU A 295 7.17 -29.26 -6.81
N GLU A 296 7.73 -28.16 -6.35
CA GLU A 296 7.92 -27.82 -4.93
C GLU A 296 6.94 -26.74 -4.46
N THR A 297 6.51 -25.83 -5.35
CA THR A 297 5.60 -24.72 -5.01
C THR A 297 4.48 -24.58 -6.04
N LEU A 298 3.24 -24.53 -5.56
CA LEU A 298 2.05 -24.27 -6.38
C LEU A 298 1.35 -23.02 -5.87
N ILE A 299 1.31 -21.98 -6.71
CA ILE A 299 0.60 -20.74 -6.45
C ILE A 299 -0.65 -20.74 -7.34
N ALA A 300 -1.83 -20.78 -6.72
CA ALA A 300 -3.11 -20.89 -7.41
C ALA A 300 -4.13 -19.88 -6.84
N ALA A 301 -3.65 -18.68 -6.53
CA ALA A 301 -4.45 -17.63 -5.91
C ALA A 301 -5.44 -17.00 -6.91
N GLY A 302 -6.56 -16.47 -6.42
CA GLY A 302 -7.49 -15.66 -7.22
C GLY A 302 -8.18 -16.41 -8.36
N ASN A 303 -8.46 -17.70 -8.16
CA ASN A 303 -9.19 -18.55 -9.12
C ASN A 303 -10.63 -18.79 -8.65
N LEU A 304 -11.36 -19.67 -9.34
CA LEU A 304 -12.77 -19.98 -9.09
C LEU A 304 -12.96 -21.34 -8.39
N PHE A 305 -11.94 -21.85 -7.69
CA PHE A 305 -12.01 -23.14 -7.00
C PHE A 305 -13.05 -23.10 -5.86
N LYS A 306 -14.15 -23.83 -6.05
CA LYS A 306 -15.18 -24.06 -5.01
C LYS A 306 -14.82 -25.20 -4.06
N GLN A 307 -13.90 -26.07 -4.50
CA GLN A 307 -13.38 -27.22 -3.78
C GLN A 307 -11.88 -27.34 -4.08
N LEU A 308 -11.14 -28.10 -3.27
CA LEU A 308 -9.73 -28.37 -3.56
C LEU A 308 -9.59 -29.16 -4.88
N PRO A 309 -8.67 -28.76 -5.77
CA PRO A 309 -8.47 -29.48 -7.02
C PRO A 309 -7.94 -30.90 -6.78
N LYS A 310 -8.59 -31.90 -7.39
CA LYS A 310 -8.21 -33.32 -7.25
C LYS A 310 -6.80 -33.63 -7.76
N ALA A 311 -6.31 -32.81 -8.70
CA ALA A 311 -4.96 -32.90 -9.25
C ALA A 311 -3.86 -32.82 -8.17
N LEU A 312 -4.13 -32.21 -7.00
CA LEU A 312 -3.17 -32.10 -5.90
C LEU A 312 -2.63 -33.46 -5.45
N LYS A 313 -3.40 -34.55 -5.65
CA LYS A 313 -2.96 -35.92 -5.33
C LYS A 313 -1.65 -36.32 -6.04
N TYR A 314 -1.39 -35.75 -7.21
CA TYR A 314 -0.21 -36.07 -8.01
C TYR A 314 1.02 -35.22 -7.64
N ALA A 315 0.83 -34.09 -6.93
CA ALA A 315 1.90 -33.18 -6.51
C ALA A 315 2.60 -33.64 -5.21
N THR A 316 3.14 -34.86 -5.21
CA THR A 316 3.70 -35.51 -4.01
C THR A 316 4.97 -34.85 -3.43
N ASN A 317 5.65 -34.02 -4.22
CA ASN A 317 6.86 -33.29 -3.83
C ASN A 317 6.58 -31.87 -3.31
N LEU A 318 5.31 -31.47 -3.26
CA LEU A 318 4.92 -30.10 -2.93
C LEU A 318 5.32 -29.74 -1.49
N THR A 319 5.97 -28.58 -1.36
CA THR A 319 6.45 -27.99 -0.10
C THR A 319 5.70 -26.72 0.27
N SER A 320 5.18 -25.99 -0.72
CA SER A 320 4.41 -24.76 -0.54
C SER A 320 3.17 -24.75 -1.43
N LEU A 321 2.01 -24.43 -0.84
CA LEU A 321 0.72 -24.35 -1.53
C LEU A 321 0.00 -23.06 -1.15
N VAL A 322 -0.30 -22.22 -2.15
CA VAL A 322 -1.01 -20.95 -1.99
C VAL A 322 -2.33 -21.02 -2.75
N LEU A 323 -3.44 -20.93 -2.02
CA LEU A 323 -4.81 -21.06 -2.54
C LEU A 323 -5.66 -19.82 -2.23
N ASN A 324 -5.02 -18.69 -1.95
CA ASN A 324 -5.67 -17.44 -1.54
C ASN A 324 -6.77 -17.01 -2.52
N GLU A 325 -7.75 -16.24 -2.04
CA GLU A 325 -8.78 -15.61 -2.89
C GLU A 325 -9.60 -16.60 -3.74
N ASN A 326 -9.80 -17.84 -3.27
CA ASN A 326 -10.66 -18.81 -3.93
C ASN A 326 -12.02 -18.95 -3.22
N PRO A 327 -13.11 -19.22 -3.94
CA PRO A 327 -14.47 -19.34 -3.37
C PRO A 327 -14.73 -20.71 -2.73
N ILE A 328 -13.78 -21.29 -2.00
CA ILE A 328 -14.00 -22.53 -1.24
C ILE A 328 -14.88 -22.22 -0.04
N GLU A 329 -16.02 -22.90 0.08
CA GLU A 329 -17.00 -22.63 1.14
C GLU A 329 -16.65 -23.31 2.47
N SER A 330 -16.20 -24.57 2.42
CA SER A 330 -15.84 -25.32 3.62
C SER A 330 -14.84 -26.42 3.31
N LEU A 331 -14.06 -26.82 4.32
CA LEU A 331 -13.16 -27.97 4.28
C LEU A 331 -13.74 -29.08 5.14
N VAL A 332 -14.86 -29.66 4.69
CA VAL A 332 -15.59 -30.73 5.41
C VAL A 332 -15.75 -31.94 4.49
N GLY A 333 -15.32 -33.10 4.96
CA GLY A 333 -15.39 -34.37 4.23
C GLY A 333 -14.14 -35.21 4.42
N ASP A 334 -14.15 -36.43 3.88
CA ASP A 334 -13.03 -37.34 4.01
C ASP A 334 -11.93 -37.01 2.97
N ASN A 335 -10.67 -36.93 3.44
CA ASN A 335 -9.48 -36.74 2.58
C ASN A 335 -9.53 -35.48 1.70
N ILE A 336 -9.99 -34.36 2.26
CA ILE A 336 -10.09 -33.06 1.57
C ILE A 336 -8.73 -32.66 0.99
N PHE A 337 -7.68 -32.69 1.80
CA PHE A 337 -6.31 -32.65 1.30
C PHE A 337 -5.79 -34.08 1.04
N PRO A 338 -5.14 -34.33 -0.11
CA PRO A 338 -4.38 -35.56 -0.29
C PRO A 338 -3.15 -35.58 0.64
N PRO A 339 -2.49 -36.74 0.81
CA PRO A 339 -1.27 -36.88 1.63
C PRO A 339 -0.08 -36.13 1.03
N LEU A 340 -0.03 -34.82 1.28
CA LEU A 340 1.07 -33.93 0.92
C LEU A 340 2.10 -33.91 2.05
N THR A 341 2.75 -35.04 2.26
CA THR A 341 3.63 -35.29 3.42
C THR A 341 4.89 -34.41 3.47
N LYS A 342 5.21 -33.66 2.41
CA LYS A 342 6.33 -32.70 2.36
C LYS A 342 5.90 -31.24 2.47
N LEU A 343 4.59 -30.98 2.54
CA LEU A 343 4.06 -29.62 2.57
C LEU A 343 4.42 -28.96 3.89
N ASN A 344 5.18 -27.87 3.83
CA ASN A 344 5.63 -27.08 4.97
C ASN A 344 4.84 -25.78 5.11
N HIS A 345 4.32 -25.23 4.01
CA HIS A 345 3.62 -23.95 3.97
C HIS A 345 2.27 -24.09 3.26
N LEU A 346 1.19 -23.67 3.93
CA LEU A 346 -0.15 -23.59 3.37
C LEU A 346 -0.74 -22.20 3.63
N SER A 347 -1.13 -21.51 2.55
CA SER A 347 -1.82 -20.23 2.62
C SER A 347 -3.19 -20.32 1.96
N MET A 348 -4.23 -19.93 2.70
CA MET A 348 -5.61 -19.81 2.23
C MET A 348 -6.21 -18.52 2.79
N THR A 349 -5.67 -17.36 2.41
CA THR A 349 -6.14 -16.04 2.87
C THR A 349 -7.21 -15.46 1.97
N PHE A 350 -8.00 -14.52 2.48
CA PHE A 350 -9.04 -13.82 1.70
C PHE A 350 -10.02 -14.76 0.98
N MET A 351 -10.30 -15.91 1.58
CA MET A 351 -11.28 -16.89 1.10
C MET A 351 -12.67 -16.33 1.36
N ALA A 352 -13.26 -15.70 0.35
CA ALA A 352 -14.49 -14.92 0.48
C ALA A 352 -15.72 -15.70 0.97
N MET A 353 -15.68 -17.04 0.92
CA MET A 353 -16.78 -17.93 1.27
C MET A 353 -16.46 -18.95 2.37
N LEU A 354 -15.20 -19.04 2.81
CA LEU A 354 -14.76 -20.10 3.73
C LEU A 354 -15.35 -19.85 5.12
N TYR A 355 -16.25 -20.72 5.58
CA TYR A 355 -16.90 -20.58 6.89
C TYR A 355 -16.50 -21.65 7.92
N LYS A 356 -16.09 -22.84 7.47
CA LYS A 356 -15.83 -23.99 8.36
C LYS A 356 -14.66 -24.86 7.91
N ILE A 357 -13.83 -25.27 8.88
CA ILE A 357 -12.82 -26.33 8.74
C ILE A 357 -13.24 -27.50 9.63
N GLY A 358 -13.55 -28.64 9.00
CA GLY A 358 -14.08 -29.83 9.67
C GLY A 358 -13.02 -30.75 10.26
N PRO A 359 -13.45 -31.83 10.95
CA PRO A 359 -12.55 -32.81 11.57
C PRO A 359 -11.67 -33.48 10.51
N GLY A 360 -10.39 -33.63 10.81
CA GLY A 360 -9.41 -34.28 9.95
C GLY A 360 -9.08 -33.56 8.63
N ALA A 361 -9.63 -32.36 8.38
CA ALA A 361 -9.49 -31.65 7.11
C ALA A 361 -8.03 -31.42 6.70
N LEU A 362 -7.15 -31.17 7.66
CA LEU A 362 -5.71 -30.90 7.47
C LEU A 362 -4.81 -32.04 8.00
N SER A 363 -5.41 -33.15 8.42
CA SER A 363 -4.70 -34.25 9.10
C SER A 363 -3.62 -34.96 8.27
N GLU A 364 -3.75 -34.90 6.94
CA GLU A 364 -2.80 -35.51 6.00
C GLU A 364 -1.55 -34.63 5.75
N LEU A 365 -1.53 -33.39 6.23
CA LEU A 365 -0.44 -32.42 6.03
C LEU A 365 0.65 -32.53 7.11
N GLN A 366 1.21 -33.73 7.29
CA GLN A 366 2.02 -34.09 8.47
C GLN A 366 3.34 -33.31 8.67
N SER A 367 3.83 -32.61 7.64
CA SER A 367 5.05 -31.78 7.73
C SER A 367 4.77 -30.29 7.86
N LEU A 368 3.50 -29.88 7.99
CA LEU A 368 3.11 -28.48 7.93
C LEU A 368 3.73 -27.67 9.08
N LYS A 369 4.43 -26.59 8.73
CA LYS A 369 5.11 -25.67 9.66
C LYS A 369 4.46 -24.30 9.72
N GLU A 370 3.89 -23.84 8.61
CA GLU A 370 3.25 -22.53 8.51
C GLU A 370 1.86 -22.67 7.91
N LEU A 371 0.86 -22.22 8.67
CA LEU A 371 -0.54 -22.20 8.27
C LEU A 371 -1.07 -20.76 8.30
N ILE A 372 -1.48 -20.24 7.15
CA ILE A 372 -2.00 -18.89 7.00
C ILE A 372 -3.47 -18.96 6.58
N LEU A 373 -4.36 -18.54 7.48
CA LEU A 373 -5.81 -18.51 7.30
C LEU A 373 -6.38 -17.11 7.55
N SER A 374 -5.54 -16.08 7.45
CA SER A 374 -5.90 -14.68 7.71
C SER A 374 -6.94 -14.14 6.73
N ASP A 375 -7.70 -13.14 7.18
CA ASP A 375 -8.66 -12.39 6.35
C ASP A 375 -9.81 -13.24 5.79
N ASN A 376 -10.12 -14.36 6.44
CA ASN A 376 -11.27 -15.21 6.13
C ASN A 376 -12.48 -14.80 6.97
N LYS A 377 -13.15 -13.72 6.56
CA LYS A 377 -14.20 -13.04 7.34
C LYS A 377 -15.43 -13.89 7.69
N PHE A 378 -15.66 -15.00 7.00
CA PHE A 378 -16.76 -15.92 7.30
C PHE A 378 -16.33 -17.12 8.15
N LEU A 379 -15.02 -17.36 8.29
CA LEU A 379 -14.48 -18.49 9.03
C LEU A 379 -14.77 -18.31 10.52
N ASN A 380 -15.70 -19.10 11.03
CA ASN A 380 -16.17 -19.01 12.42
C ASN A 380 -15.99 -20.32 13.20
N GLU A 381 -15.72 -21.43 12.51
CA GLU A 381 -15.58 -22.75 13.12
C GLU A 381 -14.35 -23.49 12.58
N ILE A 382 -13.45 -23.87 13.50
CA ILE A 382 -12.35 -24.80 13.25
C ILE A 382 -12.52 -25.95 14.23
N ASP A 383 -12.76 -27.15 13.71
CA ASP A 383 -12.96 -28.34 14.51
C ASP A 383 -11.70 -28.67 15.34
N GLU A 384 -11.89 -29.18 16.55
CA GLU A 384 -10.78 -29.49 17.46
C GLU A 384 -9.89 -30.63 16.94
N GLU A 385 -10.41 -31.49 16.05
CA GLU A 385 -9.67 -32.54 15.36
C GLU A 385 -9.27 -32.13 13.92
N ALA A 386 -9.36 -30.86 13.54
CA ALA A 386 -9.07 -30.43 12.16
C ALA A 386 -7.65 -30.81 11.68
N LEU A 387 -6.67 -30.87 12.60
CA LEU A 387 -5.27 -31.16 12.32
C LEU A 387 -4.82 -32.58 12.70
N SER A 388 -5.68 -33.35 13.37
CA SER A 388 -5.36 -34.71 13.82
C SER A 388 -6.23 -35.74 13.11
N LYS A 389 -5.73 -36.97 13.06
CA LYS A 389 -6.50 -38.13 12.60
C LYS A 389 -6.79 -38.99 13.83
N ASN A 390 -8.01 -39.49 13.96
CA ASN A 390 -8.36 -40.45 15.02
C ASN A 390 -7.63 -41.77 14.77
N VAL A 391 -6.46 -41.97 15.39
CA VAL A 391 -5.64 -43.19 15.23
C VAL A 391 -5.45 -43.84 16.59
N THR A 392 -6.09 -45.00 16.75
CA THR A 392 -5.88 -45.89 17.89
C THR A 392 -4.58 -46.69 17.69
N GLY A 393 -3.45 -46.17 18.18
CA GLY A 393 -2.26 -46.97 18.47
C GLY A 393 -0.98 -46.68 17.66
N GLY A 394 -0.19 -45.70 18.14
CA GLY A 394 1.29 -45.80 18.16
C GLY A 394 2.12 -44.85 17.28
N GLN A 395 3.00 -44.08 17.96
CA GLN A 395 4.33 -43.53 17.56
C GLN A 395 4.55 -42.97 16.13
N TYR A 396 3.65 -42.12 15.64
CA TYR A 396 4.00 -41.07 14.66
C TYR A 396 3.63 -39.71 15.28
N LEU A 397 4.20 -38.59 14.82
CA LEU A 397 3.79 -37.27 15.29
C LEU A 397 2.30 -37.10 14.98
N ASP A 398 1.44 -37.23 16.00
CA ASP A 398 -0.03 -37.17 15.86
C ASP A 398 -0.52 -35.81 15.29
N TYR A 399 0.36 -34.81 15.19
CA TYR A 399 0.09 -33.44 14.76
C TYR A 399 1.24 -32.89 13.91
N PRO A 400 0.94 -32.01 12.93
CA PRO A 400 1.97 -31.33 12.16
C PRO A 400 2.87 -30.46 13.06
N PRO A 401 4.17 -30.34 12.75
CA PRO A 401 5.14 -29.55 13.53
C PRO A 401 4.99 -28.05 13.24
N LEU A 402 3.80 -27.50 13.53
CA LEU A 402 3.50 -26.09 13.29
C LEU A 402 4.39 -25.18 14.12
N GLU A 403 5.00 -24.22 13.44
CA GLU A 403 5.83 -23.15 13.99
C GLU A 403 5.14 -21.79 13.88
N LYS A 404 4.28 -21.59 12.88
CA LYS A 404 3.59 -20.33 12.64
C LYS A 404 2.14 -20.57 12.25
N VAL A 405 1.23 -19.85 12.90
CA VAL A 405 -0.21 -19.93 12.63
C VAL A 405 -0.79 -18.51 12.60
N TYR A 406 -1.45 -18.17 11.51
CA TYR A 406 -2.09 -16.86 11.36
C TYR A 406 -3.59 -17.04 11.17
N LEU A 407 -4.36 -16.54 12.12
CA LEU A 407 -5.82 -16.63 12.18
C LEU A 407 -6.47 -15.24 12.31
N ASN A 408 -5.72 -14.17 12.02
CA ASN A 408 -6.20 -12.81 12.22
C ASN A 408 -7.29 -12.42 11.21
N ASN A 409 -8.19 -11.53 11.64
CA ASN A 409 -9.27 -11.00 10.80
C ASN A 409 -10.24 -12.08 10.26
N CYS A 410 -10.58 -13.04 11.12
CA CYS A 410 -11.62 -14.05 10.89
C CYS A 410 -12.83 -13.78 11.79
N ASN A 411 -13.80 -14.70 11.82
CA ASN A 411 -15.00 -14.62 12.66
C ASN A 411 -14.99 -15.69 13.77
N ILE A 412 -13.80 -16.05 14.24
CA ILE A 412 -13.59 -17.11 15.22
C ILE A 412 -13.88 -16.57 16.63
N THR A 413 -14.74 -17.26 17.38
CA THR A 413 -15.11 -16.87 18.74
C THR A 413 -14.35 -17.66 19.80
N THR A 414 -14.00 -18.92 19.51
CA THR A 414 -13.32 -19.82 20.45
C THR A 414 -12.17 -20.56 19.79
N LEU A 415 -11.13 -20.85 20.56
CA LEU A 415 -9.95 -21.57 20.07
C LEU A 415 -9.74 -22.85 20.89
N PRO A 416 -10.12 -24.02 20.35
CA PRO A 416 -10.08 -25.26 21.11
C PRO A 416 -8.64 -25.66 21.44
N LYS A 417 -8.36 -25.92 22.71
CA LYS A 417 -7.05 -26.42 23.18
C LYS A 417 -6.58 -27.67 22.40
N PRO A 418 -7.43 -28.67 22.10
CA PRO A 418 -7.01 -29.88 21.38
C PRO A 418 -6.60 -29.66 19.92
N LEU A 419 -6.88 -28.48 19.34
CA LEU A 419 -6.52 -28.15 17.96
C LEU A 419 -5.03 -28.35 17.68
N LEU A 420 -4.18 -28.00 18.65
CA LEU A 420 -2.73 -28.22 18.60
C LEU A 420 -2.25 -28.85 19.90
N VAL A 421 -1.48 -29.93 19.80
CA VAL A 421 -0.84 -30.51 20.99
C VAL A 421 0.37 -29.70 21.45
N ARG A 422 1.10 -29.08 20.51
CA ARG A 422 2.39 -28.40 20.76
C ARG A 422 2.33 -26.89 20.55
N TRP A 423 1.37 -26.22 21.19
CA TRP A 423 1.31 -24.74 21.24
C TRP A 423 2.63 -24.11 21.72
N ASP A 424 3.40 -24.81 22.56
CA ASP A 424 4.72 -24.40 23.06
C ASP A 424 5.81 -24.29 21.99
N LYS A 425 5.58 -24.85 20.79
CA LYS A 425 6.52 -24.82 19.67
C LYS A 425 6.25 -23.71 18.66
N LEU A 426 5.13 -22.99 18.81
CA LEU A 426 4.81 -21.86 17.95
C LEU A 426 5.79 -20.72 18.21
N LYS A 427 6.41 -20.25 17.13
CA LYS A 427 7.23 -19.04 17.06
C LYS A 427 6.38 -17.80 16.81
N ALA A 428 5.29 -17.95 16.03
CA ALA A 428 4.35 -16.87 15.77
C ALA A 428 2.89 -17.38 15.78
N LEU A 429 2.02 -16.63 16.44
CA LEU A 429 0.58 -16.87 16.47
C LEU A 429 -0.15 -15.53 16.41
N ASP A 430 -0.89 -15.28 15.33
CA ASP A 430 -1.68 -14.05 15.17
C ASP A 430 -3.18 -14.33 15.32
N LEU A 431 -3.78 -13.79 16.38
CA LEU A 431 -5.20 -13.96 16.73
C LEU A 431 -5.99 -12.65 16.64
N ARG A 432 -5.36 -11.56 16.16
CA ARG A 432 -5.98 -10.22 16.21
C ARG A 432 -7.23 -10.15 15.34
N PHE A 433 -8.11 -9.20 15.64
CA PHE A 433 -9.30 -8.92 14.83
C PHE A 433 -10.28 -10.11 14.70
N ASN A 434 -10.46 -10.88 15.78
CA ASN A 434 -11.50 -11.91 15.88
C ASN A 434 -12.46 -11.60 17.02
N PRO A 435 -13.72 -12.04 16.95
CA PRO A 435 -14.71 -11.82 18.00
C PRO A 435 -14.55 -12.81 19.18
N TRP A 436 -13.42 -12.79 19.86
CA TRP A 436 -13.11 -13.75 20.93
C TRP A 436 -14.09 -13.69 22.10
N SER A 437 -14.55 -14.86 22.56
CA SER A 437 -15.27 -15.01 23.82
C SER A 437 -14.29 -15.02 24.99
N CYS A 438 -14.43 -14.11 25.94
CA CYS A 438 -13.60 -14.00 27.13
C CYS A 438 -14.34 -14.53 28.37
N ASP A 439 -14.79 -15.77 28.28
CA ASP A 439 -15.42 -16.51 29.36
C ASP A 439 -14.75 -17.88 29.54
N THR A 440 -15.35 -18.75 30.35
CA THR A 440 -14.80 -20.08 30.66
C THR A 440 -14.66 -21.01 29.45
N SER A 441 -15.34 -20.73 28.33
CA SER A 441 -15.19 -21.51 27.09
C SER A 441 -13.80 -21.37 26.47
N ASN A 442 -13.10 -20.27 26.73
CA ASN A 442 -11.78 -19.95 26.19
C ASN A 442 -10.69 -19.83 27.27
N ASP A 443 -10.87 -20.54 28.39
CA ASP A 443 -9.95 -20.51 29.53
C ASP A 443 -8.47 -20.70 29.13
N TYR A 444 -8.19 -21.65 28.23
CA TYR A 444 -6.83 -21.91 27.75
C TYR A 444 -6.24 -20.72 26.97
N LEU A 445 -7.04 -20.07 26.13
CA LEU A 445 -6.61 -18.90 25.36
C LEU A 445 -6.22 -17.75 26.31
N ILE A 446 -7.08 -17.49 27.29
CA ILE A 446 -6.96 -16.37 28.23
C ILE A 446 -5.79 -16.62 29.21
N ASN A 447 -5.77 -17.78 29.87
CA ASN A 447 -4.88 -17.99 31.01
C ASN A 447 -3.51 -18.60 30.64
N VAL A 448 -3.35 -19.13 29.42
CA VAL A 448 -2.09 -19.78 29.01
C VAL A 448 -1.58 -19.21 27.70
N LEU A 449 -2.39 -19.29 26.63
CA LEU A 449 -1.89 -19.10 25.28
C LEU A 449 -1.49 -17.65 25.00
N ILE A 450 -2.32 -16.66 25.36
CA ILE A 450 -2.00 -15.25 25.10
C ILE A 450 -0.72 -14.80 25.82
N GLY A 451 -0.47 -15.32 27.02
CA GLY A 451 0.77 -15.07 27.76
C GLY A 451 1.99 -15.71 27.10
N GLN A 452 1.83 -16.86 26.44
CA GLN A 452 2.88 -17.46 25.61
C GLN A 452 3.16 -16.60 24.37
N VAL A 453 2.12 -16.15 23.66
CA VAL A 453 2.25 -15.25 22.50
C VAL A 453 2.98 -13.97 22.90
N ASN A 454 2.66 -13.40 24.05
CA ASN A 454 3.32 -12.18 24.53
C ASN A 454 4.83 -12.38 24.75
N LYS A 455 5.24 -13.57 25.21
CA LYS A 455 6.65 -13.92 25.43
C LYS A 455 7.42 -14.17 24.13
N THR A 456 6.79 -14.80 23.12
CA THR A 456 7.45 -15.11 21.85
C THR A 456 7.40 -13.93 20.88
N THR A 457 6.25 -13.28 20.73
CA THR A 457 6.05 -12.12 19.85
C THR A 457 5.09 -11.11 20.49
N GLU A 458 5.62 -10.21 21.32
CA GLU A 458 4.86 -9.20 22.08
C GLU A 458 3.83 -8.43 21.22
N VAL A 459 4.22 -8.05 20.00
CA VAL A 459 3.37 -7.29 19.07
C VAL A 459 2.09 -8.04 18.67
N LEU A 460 2.14 -9.38 18.61
CA LEU A 460 0.99 -10.21 18.22
C LEU A 460 0.02 -10.49 19.37
N ALA A 461 0.46 -10.31 20.62
CA ALA A 461 -0.42 -10.42 21.79
C ALA A 461 -1.22 -9.13 22.03
N LYS A 462 -0.70 -7.97 21.59
CA LYS A 462 -1.39 -6.67 21.67
C LYS A 462 -2.56 -6.61 20.69
N ASN A 463 -3.63 -5.91 21.07
CA ASN A 463 -4.84 -5.75 20.26
C ASN A 463 -5.62 -7.05 19.97
N VAL A 464 -5.39 -8.12 20.74
CA VAL A 464 -6.31 -9.26 20.79
C VAL A 464 -7.40 -8.92 21.82
N GLN A 465 -8.62 -8.66 21.35
CA GLN A 465 -9.70 -8.09 22.17
C GLN A 465 -10.88 -9.06 22.33
N CYS A 466 -11.53 -8.97 23.48
CA CYS A 466 -12.78 -9.66 23.78
C CYS A 466 -13.95 -9.03 23.01
N ALA A 467 -14.82 -9.86 22.44
CA ALA A 467 -16.09 -9.44 21.87
C ALA A 467 -17.29 -9.80 22.77
N SER A 468 -17.17 -10.87 23.55
CA SER A 468 -18.14 -11.30 24.56
C SER A 468 -17.41 -11.72 25.85
N PRO A 469 -18.08 -11.75 27.02
CA PRO A 469 -19.40 -11.16 27.28
C PRO A 469 -19.39 -9.63 27.14
N ASP A 470 -20.56 -9.00 27.05
CA ASP A 470 -20.69 -7.54 26.84
C ASP A 470 -19.91 -6.70 27.89
N THR A 471 -19.72 -7.23 29.09
CA THR A 471 -18.95 -6.58 30.17
C THR A 471 -17.45 -6.44 29.86
N LEU A 472 -16.90 -7.32 29.02
CA LEU A 472 -15.48 -7.33 28.64
C LEU A 472 -15.26 -6.89 27.19
N LYS A 473 -16.31 -6.47 26.48
CA LYS A 473 -16.21 -6.09 25.08
C LYS A 473 -15.18 -4.96 24.85
N GLY A 474 -14.25 -5.19 23.92
CA GLY A 474 -13.14 -4.29 23.58
C GLY A 474 -11.96 -4.32 24.56
N VAL A 475 -12.02 -5.11 25.63
CA VAL A 475 -10.90 -5.31 26.56
C VAL A 475 -9.89 -6.26 25.93
N GLU A 476 -8.60 -5.97 26.07
CA GLU A 476 -7.54 -6.87 25.61
C GLU A 476 -7.48 -8.14 26.46
N ILE A 477 -7.39 -9.31 25.80
CA ILE A 477 -7.33 -10.61 26.48
C ILE A 477 -6.13 -10.68 27.43
N LEU A 478 -4.99 -10.11 27.04
CA LEU A 478 -3.80 -10.04 27.90
C LEU A 478 -4.10 -9.30 29.22
N ARG A 479 -4.93 -8.25 29.20
CA ARG A 479 -5.34 -7.52 30.41
C ARG A 479 -6.30 -8.35 31.26
N VAL A 480 -7.19 -9.12 30.64
CA VAL A 480 -8.09 -10.05 31.36
C VAL A 480 -7.26 -11.13 32.08
N ALA A 481 -6.23 -11.65 31.41
CA ALA A 481 -5.29 -12.60 31.99
C ALA A 481 -4.48 -11.98 33.15
N ASP A 482 -4.07 -10.72 33.02
CA ASP A 482 -3.32 -9.98 34.03
C ASP A 482 -4.19 -9.44 35.19
N GLU A 483 -5.51 -9.28 35.01
CA GLU A 483 -6.45 -8.84 36.06
C GLU A 483 -6.57 -9.87 37.21
N HIS A 484 -6.09 -11.10 37.03
CA HIS A 484 -5.88 -12.04 38.14
C HIS A 484 -4.60 -11.75 38.97
N LEU A 485 -3.81 -10.72 38.63
CA LEU A 485 -2.52 -10.43 39.27
C LEU A 485 -2.32 -9.04 39.87
N VAL A 486 -3.19 -8.03 39.68
CA VAL A 486 -2.97 -6.72 40.35
C VAL A 486 -4.28 -6.01 40.72
N GLU A 487 -4.64 -6.07 41.99
CA GLU A 487 -5.45 -5.04 42.65
C GLU A 487 -4.68 -3.69 42.70
N SER A 488 -5.45 -2.61 42.52
CA SER A 488 -5.19 -1.24 43.01
C SER A 488 -4.27 -0.33 42.17
N SER A 489 -4.90 0.68 41.55
CA SER A 489 -4.38 2.06 41.51
C SER A 489 -5.42 3.03 40.91
N SER A 490 -6.42 3.41 41.70
CA SER A 490 -7.29 4.56 41.44
C SER A 490 -6.75 5.79 42.20
N GLY A 491 -5.62 6.31 41.74
CA GLY A 491 -4.94 7.44 42.41
C GLY A 491 -4.69 8.69 41.56
N SER A 492 -4.80 8.65 40.23
CA SER A 492 -4.31 9.74 39.36
C SER A 492 -5.39 10.72 38.87
N LEU A 493 -6.66 10.31 38.80
CA LEU A 493 -7.73 11.16 38.23
C LEU A 493 -8.17 12.31 39.14
N VAL A 494 -8.12 12.12 40.47
CA VAL A 494 -8.55 13.14 41.45
C VAL A 494 -7.61 14.35 41.46
N TRP A 495 -6.30 14.12 41.31
CA TRP A 495 -5.31 15.18 41.30
C TRP A 495 -5.33 16.01 40.01
N VAL A 496 -5.61 15.37 38.86
CA VAL A 496 -5.75 16.08 37.58
C VAL A 496 -6.98 16.99 37.58
N GLY A 497 -8.10 16.52 38.14
CA GLY A 497 -9.31 17.34 38.28
C GLY A 497 -9.11 18.59 39.16
N LEU A 498 -8.40 18.44 40.29
CA LEU A 498 -8.11 19.55 41.21
C LEU A 498 -7.20 20.61 40.57
N LEU A 499 -6.25 20.20 39.73
CA LEU A 499 -5.29 21.10 39.09
C LEU A 499 -5.94 21.93 37.97
N VAL A 500 -6.88 21.36 37.22
CA VAL A 500 -7.67 22.07 36.18
C VAL A 500 -8.57 23.14 36.80
N VAL A 501 -9.21 22.85 37.94
CA VAL A 501 -10.06 23.83 38.63
C VAL A 501 -9.24 25.02 39.14
N LEU A 502 -8.05 24.76 39.71
CA LEU A 502 -7.13 25.81 40.17
C LEU A 502 -6.62 26.69 39.03
N LEU A 503 -6.28 26.09 37.88
CA LEU A 503 -5.76 26.81 36.72
C LEU A 503 -6.82 27.68 36.01
N ILE A 504 -8.11 27.40 36.17
CA ILE A 504 -9.20 28.19 35.59
C ILE A 504 -9.74 29.24 36.57
N ALA A 505 -9.85 28.90 37.86
CA ALA A 505 -10.41 29.80 38.87
C ALA A 505 -9.50 31.00 39.17
N VAL A 506 -8.18 30.81 39.19
CA VAL A 506 -7.24 31.89 39.52
C VAL A 506 -7.20 32.98 38.44
N PRO A 507 -7.09 32.69 37.13
CA PRO A 507 -7.09 33.71 36.08
C PRO A 507 -8.44 34.42 35.93
N THR A 508 -9.55 33.72 36.16
CA THR A 508 -10.90 34.32 36.07
C THR A 508 -11.17 35.30 37.21
N LEU A 509 -10.76 34.97 38.44
CA LEU A 509 -10.85 35.89 39.58
C LEU A 509 -9.89 37.08 39.45
N LEU A 510 -8.67 36.87 38.95
CA LEU A 510 -7.72 37.95 38.63
C LEU A 510 -8.25 38.86 37.50
N GLY A 511 -8.85 38.28 36.46
CA GLY A 511 -9.47 39.02 35.36
C GLY A 511 -10.64 39.88 35.85
N ALA A 512 -11.53 39.33 36.68
CA ALA A 512 -12.63 40.08 37.28
C ALA A 512 -12.14 41.21 38.22
N TYR A 513 -11.09 40.96 39.00
CA TYR A 513 -10.47 41.97 39.86
C TYR A 513 -9.82 43.11 39.05
N VAL A 514 -9.11 42.78 37.96
CA VAL A 514 -8.51 43.78 37.06
C VAL A 514 -9.59 44.60 36.32
N MET A 515 -10.68 43.97 35.87
CA MET A 515 -11.81 44.63 35.24
C MET A 515 -12.52 45.61 36.20
N LYS A 516 -12.69 45.21 37.47
CA LYS A 516 -13.23 46.08 38.53
C LYS A 516 -12.30 47.25 38.84
N ARG A 517 -10.97 47.03 38.84
CA ARG A 517 -9.97 48.06 39.14
C ARG A 517 -9.74 49.04 37.99
N ARG A 518 -10.03 48.65 36.74
CA ARG A 518 -9.89 49.48 35.53
C ARG A 518 -11.15 50.29 35.16
N GLY A 519 -12.23 50.18 35.92
CA GLY A 519 -13.39 51.08 35.77
C GLY A 519 -14.17 50.94 34.45
N CYS A 520 -14.08 49.80 33.76
CA CYS A 520 -14.73 49.58 32.45
C CYS A 520 -16.26 49.37 32.50
N PHE A 521 -16.95 49.76 33.59
CA PHE A 521 -18.41 49.86 33.64
C PHE A 521 -18.88 51.32 33.49
N GLY A 522 -18.26 52.05 32.56
CA GLY A 522 -18.45 53.49 32.38
C GLY A 522 -18.34 53.95 30.93
N VAL A 523 -19.05 53.30 30.00
CA VAL A 523 -19.34 53.87 28.68
C VAL A 523 -20.82 53.63 28.38
N PHE A 524 -21.65 54.57 28.84
CA PHE A 524 -22.76 55.18 28.09
C PHE A 524 -23.31 56.29 28.98
N ARG A 525 -22.97 57.55 28.68
CA ARG A 525 -23.68 58.70 29.24
C ARG A 525 -23.86 59.77 28.15
N ARG A 526 -25.12 60.26 28.08
CA ARG A 526 -25.66 61.46 27.39
C ARG A 526 -25.82 61.36 25.87
N HIS A 527 -26.84 61.94 25.21
CA HIS A 527 -28.14 62.57 25.52
C HIS A 527 -28.78 62.79 24.12
N ASP A 528 -30.11 62.72 23.98
CA ASP A 528 -30.97 63.55 23.08
C ASP A 528 -32.34 62.85 22.97
N SER A 529 -33.43 63.40 23.52
CA SER A 529 -34.30 64.47 23.02
C SER A 529 -35.37 63.95 22.06
N VAL A 530 -36.63 64.17 22.46
CA VAL A 530 -37.81 64.45 21.62
C VAL A 530 -38.54 63.26 20.97
N ALA A 531 -39.77 63.11 21.48
CA ALA A 531 -41.02 62.81 20.80
C ALA A 531 -41.27 61.47 20.09
N ASP A 532 -42.40 60.93 20.53
CA ASP A 532 -43.52 60.49 19.71
C ASP A 532 -43.61 59.04 19.22
N ARG A 533 -44.82 58.55 19.50
CA ARG A 533 -45.59 57.50 18.82
C ARG A 533 -45.28 56.07 19.21
N ALA A 534 -45.98 55.70 20.28
CA ALA A 534 -46.90 54.58 20.24
C ALA A 534 -47.47 54.35 18.83
N LEU A 535 -47.19 53.18 18.24
CA LEU A 535 -48.02 52.59 17.21
C LEU A 535 -47.71 51.08 17.09
N TYR A 536 -48.73 50.32 17.49
CA TYR A 536 -49.14 49.04 16.93
C TYR A 536 -48.20 47.83 17.07
N ASN A 537 -48.56 46.96 18.00
CA ASN A 537 -48.63 45.55 17.66
C ASN A 537 -50.05 45.02 17.89
N ARG A 538 -50.43 44.13 16.97
CA ARG A 538 -51.79 43.83 16.53
C ARG A 538 -52.60 43.04 17.56
N THR A 539 -53.86 43.44 17.71
CA THR A 539 -54.96 42.59 18.17
C THR A 539 -55.33 41.57 17.09
N SER A 540 -55.50 40.31 17.50
CA SER A 540 -56.23 39.30 16.75
C SER A 540 -57.73 39.52 16.92
N PHE A 541 -58.46 39.49 15.81
CA PHE A 541 -59.91 39.49 15.77
C PHE A 541 -60.47 38.18 16.35
N ASN A 542 -61.32 38.32 17.38
CA ASN A 542 -62.57 37.59 17.48
C ASN A 542 -63.63 38.58 18.00
N GLU A 543 -64.56 38.89 17.10
CA GLU A 543 -65.98 39.23 17.30
C GLU A 543 -66.40 40.20 18.42
N ASP A 544 -66.95 41.33 17.98
CA ASP A 544 -67.86 42.17 18.74
C ASP A 544 -69.13 41.41 19.16
N PHE A 545 -69.46 41.53 20.44
CA PHE A 545 -70.81 41.96 20.78
C PHE A 545 -70.82 43.50 20.74
N HIS A 546 -71.67 44.02 19.85
CA HIS A 546 -72.21 45.37 19.72
C HIS A 546 -71.67 46.32 18.61
N ILE A 547 -72.35 46.18 17.46
CA ILE A 547 -72.88 47.19 16.51
C ILE A 547 -71.88 48.02 15.70
#